data_AF-A0A7W6XXX5-F1
#
_entry.id   AF-A0A7W6XXX5-F1
#
_cell.length_a   1.000
_cell.length_b   1.000
_cell.length_c   1.000
_cell.angle_alpha   90.00
_cell.angle_beta   90.00
_cell.angle_gamma   90.00
#
_symmetry.space_group_name_H-M   'P 1'
#
loop_
_entity.id
_entity.type
_entity.pdbx_description
1 polymer ?
#
loop_
_entity_poly.entity_id
_entity_poly.type
_entity_poly.pdbx_seq_one_letter_code
_entity_poly.pdbx_strand_id
1 'polypeptide(L)'
;MELNIEKLQTLLGVMVNELGAAQNSALVIIGEELGLYRKMAERGAISSIELAEATNTKERYVREWLAAQAASGFVDYDAATGRFTLSPEQAAVFAVEDSPVNMIGGFVALDAIYADRAKLTHAFRHGGGVSWTDRCNCMFCGTDRFFRPGYKANLVESWLPSLEGVVENLERGARVVDVGCGFGSSTLLMARAFPKSQFTGIDFHAHSIEHASGHAKGMSNVRFETARAQDFGGAGFDLVTIFDALHDMGDPVGAVRHIAKALKPEGTLMLVEPMAGDSLAENLNPVGRVFYAASANTCVPASLGQEVGAALGAQAGQTKLTEVLKAGGFSKVRRATETPFNMVLEARL
;
A
#
# COMPACT_ATOMS: atom_id res chain seq x y z
N MET A 1 -39.97 -7.10 15.93
CA MET A 1 -38.67 -6.48 16.27
C MET A 1 -38.93 -5.00 16.48
N GLU A 2 -38.73 -4.49 17.69
CA GLU A 2 -38.88 -3.06 18.00
C GLU A 2 -37.54 -2.35 17.74
N LEU A 3 -37.55 -1.26 16.98
CA LEU A 3 -36.34 -0.54 16.57
C LEU A 3 -36.06 0.63 17.51
N ASN A 4 -34.81 0.74 17.98
CA ASN A 4 -34.34 1.98 18.59
C ASN A 4 -34.02 2.99 17.48
N ILE A 5 -34.81 4.07 17.41
CA ILE A 5 -34.74 5.04 16.32
C ILE A 5 -33.42 5.82 16.31
N GLU A 6 -32.85 6.15 17.46
CA GLU A 6 -31.58 6.88 17.55
C GLU A 6 -30.41 6.04 17.01
N LYS A 7 -30.35 4.78 17.42
CA LYS A 7 -29.37 3.81 16.90
C LYS A 7 -29.52 3.60 15.40
N LEU A 8 -30.76 3.53 14.91
CA LEU A 8 -31.04 3.41 13.49
C LEU A 8 -30.55 4.62 12.70
N GLN A 9 -30.85 5.85 13.14
CA GLN A 9 -30.42 7.07 12.46
C GLN A 9 -28.90 7.19 12.41
N THR A 10 -28.22 6.84 13.49
CA THR A 10 -26.74 6.80 13.53
C THR A 10 -26.20 5.83 12.47
N LEU A 11 -26.75 4.61 12.40
CA LEU A 11 -26.33 3.62 11.41
C LEU A 11 -26.63 4.07 9.98
N LEU A 12 -27.81 4.67 9.73
CA LEU A 12 -28.16 5.21 8.42
C LEU A 12 -27.19 6.30 7.97
N GLY A 13 -26.73 7.16 8.88
CA GLY A 13 -25.70 8.15 8.58
C GLY A 13 -24.38 7.51 8.13
N VAL A 14 -23.94 6.44 8.81
CA VAL A 14 -22.75 5.67 8.39
C VAL A 14 -22.97 5.04 7.00
N MET A 15 -24.15 4.46 6.76
CA MET A 15 -24.47 3.82 5.48
C MET A 15 -24.49 4.82 4.31
N VAL A 16 -25.07 6.01 4.49
CA VAL A 16 -25.09 7.05 3.45
C VAL A 16 -23.67 7.50 3.11
N ASN A 17 -22.81 7.68 4.12
CA ASN A 17 -21.40 8.02 3.89
C ASN A 17 -20.67 6.92 3.11
N GLU A 18 -20.90 5.64 3.42
CA GLU A 18 -20.28 4.51 2.70
C GLU A 18 -20.75 4.41 1.25
N LEU A 19 -22.06 4.58 1.02
CA LEU A 19 -22.60 4.57 -0.34
C LEU A 19 -22.02 5.71 -1.17
N GLY A 20 -21.91 6.91 -0.59
CA GLY A 20 -21.25 8.05 -1.22
C GLY A 20 -19.79 7.78 -1.55
N ALA A 21 -19.01 7.27 -0.59
CA ALA A 21 -17.60 6.95 -0.78
C ALA A 21 -17.37 5.87 -1.86
N ALA A 22 -18.19 4.80 -1.85
CA ALA A 22 -18.12 3.74 -2.84
C ALA A 22 -18.47 4.24 -4.26
N GLN A 23 -19.52 5.06 -4.40
CA GLN A 23 -19.87 5.67 -5.68
C GLN A 23 -18.79 6.65 -6.18
N ASN A 24 -18.21 7.42 -5.27
CA ASN A 24 -17.18 8.40 -5.62
C ASN A 24 -15.86 7.74 -6.05
N SER A 25 -15.63 6.48 -5.69
CA SER A 25 -14.38 5.77 -6.02
C SER A 25 -14.08 5.76 -7.53
N ALA A 26 -15.08 5.46 -8.36
CA ALA A 26 -14.92 5.50 -9.82
C ALA A 26 -14.72 6.93 -10.35
N LEU A 27 -15.33 7.93 -9.70
CA LEU A 27 -15.19 9.33 -10.11
C LEU A 27 -13.79 9.88 -9.82
N VAL A 28 -13.14 9.43 -8.75
CA VAL A 28 -11.73 9.77 -8.48
C VAL A 28 -10.82 9.25 -9.59
N ILE A 29 -11.00 7.99 -10.00
CA ILE A 29 -10.23 7.38 -11.10
C ILE A 29 -10.46 8.14 -12.41
N ILE A 30 -11.73 8.38 -12.78
CA ILE A 30 -12.09 9.14 -13.99
C ILE A 30 -11.47 10.56 -13.94
N GLY A 31 -11.50 11.21 -12.78
CA GLY A 31 -10.92 12.53 -12.58
C GLY A 31 -9.41 12.57 -12.81
N GLU A 32 -8.72 11.51 -12.41
CA GLU A 32 -7.29 11.33 -12.71
C GLU A 32 -7.05 11.11 -14.21
N GLU A 33 -7.73 10.13 -14.81
CA GLU A 33 -7.53 9.71 -16.21
C GLU A 33 -7.79 10.86 -17.19
N LEU A 34 -8.81 11.68 -16.92
CA LEU A 34 -9.16 12.85 -17.71
C LEU A 34 -8.35 14.10 -17.34
N GLY A 35 -7.48 14.02 -16.34
CA GLY A 35 -6.64 15.13 -15.89
C GLY A 35 -7.42 16.28 -15.23
N LEU A 36 -8.61 16.03 -14.69
CA LEU A 36 -9.46 17.05 -14.07
C LEU A 36 -8.76 17.69 -12.86
N TYR A 37 -8.29 16.88 -11.90
CA TYR A 37 -7.58 17.39 -10.71
C TYR A 37 -6.32 18.18 -11.08
N ARG A 38 -5.51 17.64 -12.01
CA ARG A 38 -4.29 18.32 -12.49
C ARG A 38 -4.62 19.69 -13.09
N LYS A 39 -5.66 19.76 -13.93
CA LYS A 39 -6.07 21.01 -14.57
C LYS A 39 -6.61 22.03 -13.56
N MET A 40 -7.33 21.59 -12.54
CA MET A 40 -7.77 22.44 -11.44
C MET A 40 -6.58 23.00 -10.65
N ALA A 41 -5.61 22.17 -10.30
CA ALA A 41 -4.40 22.60 -9.59
C ALA A 41 -3.57 23.61 -10.39
N GLU A 42 -3.52 23.48 -11.72
CA GLU A 42 -2.83 24.43 -12.62
C GLU A 42 -3.55 25.78 -12.76
N ARG A 43 -4.89 25.80 -12.74
CA ARG A 43 -5.70 26.97 -13.10
C ARG A 43 -6.27 27.74 -11.90
N GLY A 44 -6.22 27.14 -10.70
CA GLY A 44 -6.85 27.70 -9.51
C GLY A 44 -8.38 27.66 -9.61
N ALA A 45 -9.06 28.73 -9.21
CA ALA A 45 -10.52 28.79 -9.23
C ALA A 45 -11.07 28.63 -10.64
N ILE A 46 -11.92 27.63 -10.86
CA ILE A 46 -12.42 27.22 -12.18
C ILE A 46 -13.91 26.86 -12.13
N SER A 47 -14.66 27.19 -13.18
CA SER A 47 -16.04 26.75 -13.39
C SER A 47 -16.10 25.40 -14.12
N SER A 48 -17.27 24.75 -14.11
CA SER A 48 -17.47 23.50 -14.86
C SER A 48 -17.25 23.65 -16.37
N ILE A 49 -17.64 24.79 -16.95
CA ILE A 49 -17.46 25.10 -18.38
C ILE A 49 -15.97 25.18 -18.72
N GLU A 50 -15.22 26.01 -18.00
CA GLU A 50 -13.79 26.21 -18.24
C GLU A 50 -12.99 24.93 -18.02
N LEU A 51 -13.33 24.13 -16.99
CA LEU A 51 -12.65 22.85 -16.74
C LEU A 51 -12.94 21.85 -17.86
N ALA A 52 -14.18 21.81 -18.34
CA ALA A 52 -14.56 20.92 -19.44
C ALA A 52 -13.84 21.28 -20.75
N GLU A 53 -13.75 22.57 -21.08
CA GLU A 53 -12.97 23.06 -22.22
C GLU A 53 -11.49 22.72 -22.06
N ALA A 54 -10.91 22.97 -20.88
CA ALA A 54 -9.49 22.76 -20.62
C ALA A 54 -9.06 21.29 -20.59
N THR A 55 -10.01 20.36 -20.47
CA THR A 55 -9.78 18.90 -20.46
C THR A 55 -10.39 18.18 -21.66
N ASN A 56 -10.99 18.91 -22.60
CA ASN A 56 -11.70 18.34 -23.75
C ASN A 56 -12.79 17.32 -23.35
N THR A 57 -13.54 17.64 -22.31
CA THR A 57 -14.61 16.80 -21.77
C THR A 57 -15.98 17.47 -21.95
N LYS A 58 -17.05 16.76 -21.60
CA LYS A 58 -18.42 17.28 -21.71
C LYS A 58 -18.84 17.96 -20.42
N GLU A 59 -19.12 19.25 -20.51
CA GLU A 59 -19.42 20.11 -19.36
C GLU A 59 -20.50 19.54 -18.44
N ARG A 60 -21.57 18.96 -18.98
CA ARG A 60 -22.65 18.38 -18.17
C ARG A 60 -22.15 17.29 -17.21
N TYR A 61 -21.19 16.46 -17.65
CA TYR A 61 -20.57 15.43 -16.83
C TYR A 61 -19.58 16.03 -15.84
N VAL A 62 -18.75 16.98 -16.28
CA VAL A 62 -17.81 17.69 -15.41
C VAL A 62 -18.53 18.42 -14.27
N ARG A 63 -19.70 18.99 -14.54
CA ARG A 63 -20.52 19.66 -13.54
C ARG A 63 -20.99 18.71 -12.43
N GLU A 64 -21.49 17.52 -12.77
CA GLU A 64 -21.85 16.50 -11.77
C GLU A 64 -20.63 16.00 -11.02
N TRP A 65 -19.53 15.78 -11.75
CA TRP A 65 -18.28 15.33 -11.15
C TRP A 65 -17.78 16.33 -10.11
N LEU A 66 -17.73 17.63 -10.44
CA LEU A 66 -17.35 18.70 -9.51
C LEU A 66 -18.27 18.76 -8.29
N ALA A 67 -19.58 18.61 -8.47
CA ALA A 67 -20.53 18.57 -7.37
C ALA A 67 -20.27 17.37 -6.44
N ALA A 68 -20.00 16.19 -6.99
CA ALA A 68 -19.67 14.99 -6.21
C ALA A 68 -18.34 15.12 -5.45
N GLN A 69 -17.31 15.69 -6.10
CA GLN A 69 -16.02 15.96 -5.44
C GLN A 69 -16.16 16.98 -4.31
N ALA A 70 -16.94 18.05 -4.53
CA ALA A 70 -17.20 19.06 -3.53
C ALA A 70 -18.02 18.54 -2.34
N ALA A 71 -19.07 17.74 -2.61
CA ALA A 71 -19.85 17.09 -1.56
C ALA A 71 -19.02 16.11 -0.71
N SER A 72 -17.96 15.54 -1.28
CA SER A 72 -17.03 14.65 -0.58
C SER A 72 -15.88 15.40 0.14
N GLY A 73 -15.80 16.73 -0.01
CA GLY A 73 -14.73 17.54 0.56
C GLY A 73 -13.38 17.41 -0.14
N PHE A 74 -13.34 16.81 -1.34
CA PHE A 74 -12.11 16.64 -2.12
C PHE A 74 -11.77 17.86 -2.97
N VAL A 75 -12.77 18.72 -3.21
CA VAL A 75 -12.69 19.97 -3.95
C VAL A 75 -13.47 21.01 -3.15
N ASP A 76 -12.97 22.24 -3.10
CA ASP A 76 -13.69 23.34 -2.47
C ASP A 76 -14.65 24.00 -3.48
N TYR A 77 -15.83 24.43 -3.00
CA TYR A 77 -16.81 25.17 -3.78
C TYR A 77 -17.13 26.51 -3.12
N ASP A 78 -16.96 27.58 -3.88
CA ASP A 78 -17.35 28.93 -3.46
C ASP A 78 -18.75 29.26 -3.99
N ALA A 79 -19.72 29.32 -3.08
CA ALA A 79 -21.11 29.62 -3.41
C ALA A 79 -21.35 31.06 -3.91
N ALA A 80 -20.46 32.01 -3.58
CA ALA A 80 -20.60 33.39 -4.04
C ALA A 80 -20.21 33.55 -5.52
N THR A 81 -19.21 32.78 -5.96
CA THR A 81 -18.70 32.85 -7.34
C THR A 81 -19.15 31.69 -8.22
N GLY A 82 -19.65 30.60 -7.62
CA GLY A 82 -20.00 29.37 -8.32
C GLY A 82 -18.79 28.60 -8.87
N ARG A 83 -17.59 28.84 -8.31
CA ARG A 83 -16.32 28.28 -8.78
C ARG A 83 -15.77 27.24 -7.82
N PHE A 84 -14.93 26.36 -8.36
CA PHE A 84 -14.31 25.26 -7.66
C PHE A 84 -12.79 25.46 -7.58
N THR A 85 -12.18 25.01 -6.49
CA THR A 85 -10.73 25.09 -6.27
C THR A 85 -10.19 23.80 -5.67
N LEU A 86 -8.90 23.54 -5.90
CA LEU A 86 -8.14 22.63 -5.04
C LEU A 86 -7.22 23.46 -4.15
N SER A 87 -7.29 23.23 -2.84
CA SER A 87 -6.25 23.69 -1.91
C SER A 87 -4.91 22.99 -2.23
N PRO A 88 -3.77 23.52 -1.75
CA PRO A 88 -2.49 22.83 -1.88
C PRO A 88 -2.49 21.40 -1.31
N GLU A 89 -3.19 21.18 -0.19
CA GLU A 89 -3.34 19.88 0.45
C GLU A 89 -4.18 18.92 -0.39
N GLN A 90 -5.33 19.38 -0.90
CA GLN A 90 -6.16 18.58 -1.81
C GLN A 90 -5.40 18.25 -3.10
N ALA A 91 -4.66 19.22 -3.67
CA ALA A 91 -3.83 19.00 -4.84
C ALA A 91 -2.70 18.00 -4.57
N ALA A 92 -2.10 18.00 -3.38
CA ALA A 92 -1.09 17.02 -2.99
C ALA A 92 -1.67 15.59 -2.92
N VAL A 93 -2.96 15.42 -2.57
CA VAL A 93 -3.61 14.10 -2.53
C VAL A 93 -4.03 13.62 -3.93
N PHE A 94 -4.53 14.52 -4.78
CA PHE A 94 -5.22 14.14 -6.03
C PHE A 94 -4.55 14.59 -7.34
N ALA A 95 -3.74 15.64 -7.35
CA ALA A 95 -3.26 16.27 -8.58
C ALA A 95 -1.76 16.09 -8.84
N VAL A 96 -0.97 15.93 -7.78
CA VAL A 96 0.49 15.79 -7.86
C VAL A 96 0.86 14.31 -7.82
N GLU A 97 1.25 13.76 -8.97
CA GLU A 97 1.57 12.34 -9.15
C GLU A 97 2.68 11.85 -8.20
N ASP A 98 3.67 12.70 -7.99
CA ASP A 98 4.87 12.41 -7.21
C ASP A 98 4.76 12.81 -5.73
N SER A 99 3.58 13.23 -5.28
CA SER A 99 3.36 13.69 -3.91
C SER A 99 3.48 12.55 -2.91
N PRO A 100 4.11 12.79 -1.73
CA PRO A 100 4.24 11.81 -0.65
C PRO A 100 2.89 11.40 -0.02
N VAL A 101 1.83 12.16 -0.28
CA VAL A 101 0.49 11.94 0.27
C VAL A 101 -0.55 11.70 -0.82
N ASN A 102 -0.12 11.39 -2.05
CA ASN A 102 -1.05 10.98 -3.09
C ASN A 102 -1.76 9.69 -2.67
N MET A 103 -3.08 9.63 -2.78
CA MET A 103 -3.86 8.45 -2.36
C MET A 103 -4.71 7.83 -3.48
N ILE A 104 -4.57 8.29 -4.73
CA ILE A 104 -5.42 7.82 -5.83
C ILE A 104 -5.24 6.32 -6.09
N GLY A 105 -4.02 5.79 -5.88
CA GLY A 105 -3.75 4.36 -6.02
C GLY A 105 -4.68 3.45 -5.21
N GLY A 106 -5.14 3.92 -4.05
CA GLY A 106 -6.09 3.17 -3.22
C GLY A 106 -7.44 2.96 -3.92
N PHE A 107 -7.91 3.94 -4.69
CA PHE A 107 -9.15 3.80 -5.46
C PHE A 107 -8.99 2.82 -6.63
N VAL A 108 -7.83 2.77 -7.27
CA VAL A 108 -7.53 1.78 -8.33
C VAL A 108 -7.58 0.35 -7.78
N ALA A 109 -7.08 0.13 -6.55
CA ALA A 109 -7.17 -1.18 -5.92
C ALA A 109 -8.63 -1.59 -5.62
N LEU A 110 -9.52 -0.64 -5.31
CA LEU A 110 -10.95 -0.92 -5.11
C LEU A 110 -11.62 -1.45 -6.38
N ASP A 111 -11.27 -0.93 -7.56
CA ASP A 111 -11.82 -1.42 -8.83
C ASP A 111 -11.46 -2.90 -9.07
N ALA A 112 -10.22 -3.28 -8.74
CA ALA A 112 -9.79 -4.69 -8.78
C ALA A 112 -10.60 -5.58 -7.82
N ILE A 113 -10.91 -5.08 -6.61
CA ILE A 113 -11.74 -5.80 -5.63
C ILE A 113 -13.16 -6.03 -6.18
N TYR A 114 -13.76 -5.03 -6.83
CA TYR A 114 -15.08 -5.20 -7.46
C TYR A 114 -15.05 -6.21 -8.60
N ALA A 115 -14.01 -6.19 -9.44
CA ALA A 115 -13.82 -7.15 -10.51
C ALA A 115 -13.68 -8.60 -9.97
N ASP A 116 -13.03 -8.78 -8.82
CA ASP A 116 -12.81 -10.09 -8.20
C ASP A 116 -13.96 -10.56 -7.28
N ARG A 117 -15.04 -9.79 -7.13
CA ARG A 117 -16.15 -10.08 -6.18
C ARG A 117 -16.71 -11.49 -6.30
N ALA A 118 -16.85 -12.03 -7.51
CA ALA A 118 -17.35 -13.39 -7.71
C ALA A 118 -16.40 -14.46 -7.17
N LYS A 119 -15.09 -14.31 -7.39
CA LYS A 119 -14.03 -15.19 -6.87
C LYS A 119 -13.99 -15.14 -5.35
N LEU A 120 -14.05 -13.92 -4.78
CA LEU A 120 -14.11 -13.71 -3.33
C LEU A 120 -15.35 -14.35 -2.73
N THR A 121 -16.53 -14.15 -3.32
CA THR A 121 -17.77 -14.77 -2.85
C THR A 121 -17.68 -16.30 -2.87
N HIS A 122 -17.03 -16.88 -3.88
CA HIS A 122 -16.77 -18.32 -3.94
C HIS A 122 -15.86 -18.78 -2.78
N ALA A 123 -14.72 -18.11 -2.57
CA ALA A 123 -13.80 -18.43 -1.48
C ALA A 123 -14.46 -18.31 -0.10
N PHE A 124 -15.27 -17.27 0.14
CA PHE A 124 -16.02 -17.12 1.38
C PHE A 124 -17.01 -18.26 1.65
N ARG A 125 -17.59 -18.86 0.60
CA ARG A 125 -18.55 -19.96 0.73
C ARG A 125 -17.91 -21.32 0.88
N HIS A 126 -16.78 -21.53 0.20
CA HIS A 126 -16.22 -22.87 0.00
C HIS A 126 -14.82 -23.04 0.63
N GLY A 127 -14.26 -21.99 1.24
CA GLY A 127 -12.88 -21.97 1.67
C GLY A 127 -11.91 -21.82 0.50
N GLY A 128 -10.63 -22.09 0.75
CA GLY A 128 -9.55 -21.83 -0.20
C GLY A 128 -9.15 -20.35 -0.23
N GLY A 129 -8.38 -19.97 -1.24
CA GLY A 129 -7.87 -18.61 -1.40
C GLY A 129 -8.04 -18.05 -2.80
N VAL A 130 -7.63 -16.80 -2.96
CA VAL A 130 -7.56 -16.08 -4.24
C VAL A 130 -6.15 -15.56 -4.38
N SER A 131 -5.33 -16.29 -5.14
CA SER A 131 -3.93 -15.96 -5.39
C SER A 131 -3.81 -14.59 -6.06
N TRP A 132 -2.72 -13.88 -5.79
CA TRP A 132 -2.34 -12.68 -6.50
C TRP A 132 -2.31 -12.87 -8.03
N THR A 133 -1.94 -14.05 -8.52
CA THR A 133 -1.96 -14.40 -9.95
C THR A 133 -3.37 -14.51 -10.55
N ASP A 134 -4.37 -14.78 -9.71
CA ASP A 134 -5.75 -14.99 -10.14
C ASP A 134 -6.59 -13.72 -10.01
N ARG A 135 -5.99 -12.61 -9.56
CA ARG A 135 -6.67 -11.32 -9.37
C ARG A 135 -6.69 -10.48 -10.63
N CYS A 136 -7.55 -9.48 -10.65
CA CYS A 136 -7.50 -8.46 -11.69
C CYS A 136 -6.12 -7.78 -11.70
N ASN A 137 -5.51 -7.62 -12.89
CA ASN A 137 -4.18 -7.01 -13.04
C ASN A 137 -4.08 -5.62 -12.39
N CYS A 138 -5.19 -4.89 -12.31
CA CYS A 138 -5.26 -3.59 -11.65
C CYS A 138 -4.89 -3.64 -10.16
N MET A 139 -4.99 -4.81 -9.49
CA MET A 139 -4.67 -4.94 -8.08
C MET A 139 -3.20 -4.56 -7.80
N PHE A 140 -2.24 -5.14 -8.53
CA PHE A 140 -0.82 -4.85 -8.33
C PHE A 140 -0.49 -3.38 -8.60
N CYS A 141 -1.05 -2.82 -9.67
CA CYS A 141 -0.86 -1.41 -10.00
C CYS A 141 -1.45 -0.49 -8.93
N GLY A 142 -2.67 -0.79 -8.45
CA GLY A 142 -3.32 -0.03 -7.39
C GLY A 142 -2.55 -0.10 -6.08
N THR A 143 -2.11 -1.29 -5.68
CA THR A 143 -1.30 -1.52 -4.48
C THR A 143 0.03 -0.74 -4.53
N ASP A 144 0.81 -0.84 -5.61
CA ASP A 144 2.04 -0.05 -5.73
C ASP A 144 1.75 1.45 -5.61
N ARG A 145 0.75 1.94 -6.35
CA ARG A 145 0.40 3.36 -6.34
C ARG A 145 -0.13 3.84 -4.99
N PHE A 146 -0.71 2.96 -4.19
CA PHE A 146 -1.19 3.28 -2.85
C PHE A 146 -0.05 3.40 -1.83
N PHE A 147 0.90 2.46 -1.84
CA PHE A 147 1.98 2.42 -0.85
C PHE A 147 3.21 3.27 -1.23
N ARG A 148 3.50 3.41 -2.52
CA ARG A 148 4.68 4.14 -3.03
C ARG A 148 4.82 5.57 -2.49
N PRO A 149 3.75 6.39 -2.37
CA PRO A 149 3.84 7.72 -1.75
C PRO A 149 4.36 7.68 -0.31
N GLY A 150 3.82 6.77 0.51
CA GLY A 150 4.25 6.57 1.88
C GLY A 150 5.72 6.14 2.00
N TYR A 151 6.17 5.26 1.11
CA TYR A 151 7.57 4.85 1.04
C TYR A 151 8.48 6.01 0.63
N LYS A 152 8.10 6.79 -0.39
CA LYS A 152 8.85 7.98 -0.83
C LYS A 152 8.98 9.01 0.29
N ALA A 153 7.91 9.19 1.06
CA ALA A 153 7.85 10.16 2.16
C ALA A 153 8.70 9.76 3.36
N ASN A 154 8.81 8.47 3.67
CA ASN A 154 9.31 8.03 4.97
C ASN A 154 10.53 7.11 4.91
N LEU A 155 10.72 6.33 3.83
CA LEU A 155 11.69 5.23 3.83
C LEU A 155 13.12 5.71 4.09
N VAL A 156 13.60 6.67 3.29
CA VAL A 156 15.00 7.14 3.35
C VAL A 156 15.21 8.13 4.50
N GLU A 157 14.24 9.02 4.73
CA GLU A 157 14.40 10.13 5.66
C GLU A 157 14.03 9.79 7.11
N SER A 158 13.22 8.75 7.35
CA SER A 158 12.67 8.43 8.68
C SER A 158 12.82 6.97 9.07
N TRP A 159 12.41 6.04 8.20
CA TRP A 159 12.38 4.62 8.55
C TRP A 159 13.78 4.03 8.62
N LEU A 160 14.59 4.12 7.57
CA LEU A 160 15.97 3.61 7.59
C LEU A 160 16.82 4.22 8.73
N PRO A 161 16.77 5.55 8.99
CA PRO A 161 17.45 6.15 10.15
C PRO A 161 16.99 5.64 11.52
N SER A 162 15.78 5.07 11.64
CA SER A 162 15.28 4.53 12.91
C SER A 162 15.88 3.16 13.28
N LEU A 163 16.57 2.50 12.33
CA LEU A 163 17.24 1.22 12.53
C LEU A 163 18.70 1.45 12.96
N GLU A 164 19.20 0.67 13.91
CA GLU A 164 20.50 0.93 14.54
C GLU A 164 21.66 0.62 13.57
N GLY A 165 22.41 1.63 13.11
CA GLY A 165 23.61 1.42 12.30
C GLY A 165 23.35 1.06 10.82
N VAL A 166 22.09 1.03 10.38
CA VAL A 166 21.72 0.60 9.02
C VAL A 166 22.11 1.64 7.98
N VAL A 167 21.87 2.93 8.24
CA VAL A 167 22.23 4.01 7.30
C VAL A 167 23.74 4.04 7.07
N GLU A 168 24.55 3.95 8.12
CA GLU A 168 26.01 3.95 8.01
C GLU A 168 26.52 2.72 7.24
N ASN A 169 25.87 1.57 7.37
CA ASN A 169 26.16 0.38 6.56
C ASN A 169 25.84 0.61 5.09
N LEU A 170 24.66 1.17 4.79
CA LEU A 170 24.23 1.47 3.42
C LEU A 170 25.14 2.50 2.74
N GLU A 171 25.60 3.52 3.48
CA GLU A 171 26.53 4.54 3.01
C GLU A 171 27.96 4.02 2.78
N ARG A 172 28.40 2.99 3.52
CA ARG A 172 29.68 2.31 3.29
C ARG A 172 29.63 1.34 2.11
N GLY A 173 28.46 0.78 1.84
CA GLY A 173 28.23 -0.24 0.84
C GLY A 173 27.82 -1.55 1.51
N ALA A 174 26.55 -1.88 1.35
CA ALA A 174 25.89 -3.03 1.94
C ALA A 174 25.26 -3.90 0.85
N ARG A 175 24.98 -5.16 1.18
CA ARG A 175 24.17 -6.06 0.37
C ARG A 175 22.76 -6.12 0.93
N VAL A 176 21.78 -5.73 0.12
CA VAL A 176 20.37 -5.62 0.51
C VAL A 176 19.52 -6.54 -0.35
N VAL A 177 18.58 -7.26 0.27
CA VAL A 177 17.50 -7.96 -0.45
C VAL A 177 16.15 -7.46 0.03
N ASP A 178 15.28 -7.12 -0.93
CA ASP A 178 13.91 -6.67 -0.70
C ASP A 178 12.94 -7.79 -1.07
N VAL A 179 12.31 -8.40 -0.07
CA VAL A 179 11.51 -9.62 -0.20
C VAL A 179 10.03 -9.26 -0.33
N GLY A 180 9.41 -9.65 -1.45
CA GLY A 180 8.07 -9.19 -1.82
C GLY A 180 8.11 -7.79 -2.43
N CYS A 181 9.09 -7.51 -3.29
CA CYS A 181 9.38 -6.16 -3.78
C CYS A 181 8.32 -5.58 -4.74
N GLY A 182 7.37 -6.39 -5.23
CA GLY A 182 6.34 -5.95 -6.17
C GLY A 182 6.93 -5.23 -7.39
N PHE A 183 6.49 -4.00 -7.63
CA PHE A 183 6.97 -3.18 -8.75
C PHE A 183 8.31 -2.48 -8.49
N GLY A 184 8.98 -2.81 -7.37
CA GLY A 184 10.34 -2.38 -7.05
C GLY A 184 10.44 -0.96 -6.50
N SER A 185 9.33 -0.30 -6.17
CA SER A 185 9.32 1.10 -5.72
C SER A 185 10.24 1.36 -4.51
N SER A 186 10.12 0.55 -3.45
CA SER A 186 10.98 0.59 -2.27
C SER A 186 12.45 0.30 -2.61
N THR A 187 12.69 -0.77 -3.37
CA THR A 187 14.04 -1.19 -3.78
C THR A 187 14.76 -0.08 -4.55
N LEU A 188 14.07 0.55 -5.51
CA LEU A 188 14.62 1.62 -6.34
C LEU A 188 14.86 2.91 -5.54
N LEU A 189 13.99 3.23 -4.56
CA LEU A 189 14.20 4.36 -3.65
C LEU A 189 15.49 4.19 -2.86
N MET A 190 15.70 3.01 -2.25
CA MET A 190 16.92 2.73 -1.51
C MET A 190 18.15 2.72 -2.44
N ALA A 191 18.05 2.09 -3.61
CA ALA A 191 19.17 2.02 -4.55
C ALA A 191 19.63 3.39 -5.07
N ARG A 192 18.70 4.34 -5.25
CA ARG A 192 19.04 5.74 -5.58
C ARG A 192 19.71 6.48 -4.42
N ALA A 193 19.22 6.27 -3.19
CA ALA A 193 19.75 6.94 -2.01
C ALA A 193 21.16 6.44 -1.62
N PHE A 194 21.44 5.15 -1.86
CA PHE A 194 22.69 4.51 -1.42
C PHE A 194 23.45 3.86 -2.58
N PRO A 195 24.09 4.66 -3.46
CA PRO A 195 24.70 4.17 -4.70
C PRO A 195 25.90 3.22 -4.50
N LYS A 196 26.49 3.16 -3.30
CA LYS A 196 27.57 2.22 -2.95
C LYS A 196 27.05 0.83 -2.54
N SER A 197 25.76 0.73 -2.22
CA SER A 197 25.11 -0.53 -1.82
C SER A 197 24.54 -1.27 -3.04
N GLN A 198 24.41 -2.58 -2.92
CA GLN A 198 23.86 -3.48 -3.94
C GLN A 198 22.51 -4.01 -3.50
N PHE A 199 21.50 -3.87 -4.35
CA PHE A 199 20.11 -4.20 -4.07
C PHE A 199 19.61 -5.33 -4.96
N THR A 200 18.90 -6.28 -4.36
CA THR A 200 18.19 -7.34 -5.08
C THR A 200 16.73 -7.31 -4.65
N GLY A 201 15.81 -6.96 -5.54
CA GLY A 201 14.37 -7.12 -5.27
C GLY A 201 13.91 -8.50 -5.71
N ILE A 202 13.20 -9.22 -4.84
CA ILE A 202 12.62 -10.53 -5.18
C ILE A 202 11.11 -10.54 -4.97
N ASP A 203 10.41 -11.20 -5.87
CA ASP A 203 8.95 -11.38 -5.84
C ASP A 203 8.59 -12.66 -6.58
N PHE A 204 7.54 -13.36 -6.16
CA PHE A 204 7.12 -14.60 -6.83
C PHE A 204 6.33 -14.32 -8.14
N HIS A 205 5.83 -13.10 -8.31
CA HIS A 205 5.05 -12.70 -9.47
C HIS A 205 5.94 -12.17 -10.60
N ALA A 206 6.15 -12.99 -11.64
CA ALA A 206 7.05 -12.67 -12.75
C ALA A 206 6.76 -11.33 -13.44
N HIS A 207 5.48 -10.98 -13.64
CA HIS A 207 5.12 -9.71 -14.28
C HIS A 207 5.45 -8.48 -13.40
N SER A 208 5.41 -8.62 -12.07
CA SER A 208 5.88 -7.56 -11.17
C SER A 208 7.38 -7.31 -11.36
N ILE A 209 8.16 -8.39 -11.48
CA ILE A 209 9.61 -8.34 -11.71
C ILE A 209 9.95 -7.76 -13.09
N GLU A 210 9.19 -8.08 -14.13
CA GLU A 210 9.36 -7.46 -15.45
C GLU A 210 9.18 -5.93 -15.39
N HIS A 211 8.14 -5.48 -14.68
CA HIS A 211 7.87 -4.06 -14.49
C HIS A 211 8.97 -3.37 -13.66
N ALA A 212 9.36 -3.96 -12.54
CA ALA A 212 10.44 -3.48 -11.68
C ALA A 212 11.78 -3.37 -12.45
N SER A 213 12.11 -4.39 -13.24
CA SER A 213 13.30 -4.41 -14.10
C SER A 213 13.26 -3.32 -15.17
N GLY A 214 12.07 -3.05 -15.73
CA GLY A 214 11.86 -1.94 -16.66
C GLY A 214 12.21 -0.58 -16.05
N HIS A 215 11.83 -0.35 -14.80
CA HIS A 215 12.12 0.87 -14.04
C HIS A 215 13.57 0.98 -13.57
N ALA A 216 14.29 -0.14 -13.49
CA ALA A 216 15.69 -0.21 -13.06
C ALA A 216 16.68 0.14 -14.19
N LYS A 217 16.22 0.33 -15.43
CA LYS A 217 17.09 0.58 -16.58
C LYS A 217 18.04 1.76 -16.32
N GLY A 218 19.34 1.50 -16.47
CA GLY A 218 20.40 2.49 -16.25
C GLY A 218 20.98 2.49 -14.84
N MET A 219 20.42 1.71 -13.90
CA MET A 219 20.98 1.55 -12.56
C MET A 219 21.88 0.31 -12.51
N SER A 220 23.13 0.46 -12.05
CA SER A 220 24.11 -0.63 -11.98
C SER A 220 24.13 -1.38 -10.63
N ASN A 221 23.41 -0.85 -9.64
CA ASN A 221 23.45 -1.34 -8.26
C ASN A 221 22.15 -2.00 -7.80
N VAL A 222 21.24 -2.31 -8.74
CA VAL A 222 19.97 -2.97 -8.47
C VAL A 222 19.72 -4.06 -9.52
N ARG A 223 19.15 -5.18 -9.07
CA ARG A 223 18.58 -6.21 -9.94
C ARG A 223 17.30 -6.77 -9.34
N PHE A 224 16.49 -7.41 -10.17
CA PHE A 224 15.24 -8.02 -9.77
C PHE A 224 15.21 -9.49 -10.19
N GLU A 225 14.67 -10.35 -9.34
CA GLU A 225 14.63 -11.81 -9.56
C GLU A 225 13.25 -12.37 -9.18
N THR A 226 12.73 -13.28 -10.00
CA THR A 226 11.51 -14.02 -9.64
C THR A 226 11.87 -15.16 -8.70
N ALA A 227 11.45 -15.07 -7.44
CA ALA A 227 11.74 -16.08 -6.41
C ALA A 227 10.70 -16.03 -5.28
N ARG A 228 10.56 -17.12 -4.52
CA ARG A 228 9.72 -17.10 -3.31
C ARG A 228 10.51 -16.60 -2.12
N ALA A 229 9.80 -16.08 -1.12
CA ALA A 229 10.41 -15.65 0.14
C ALA A 229 11.08 -16.80 0.91
N GLN A 230 10.65 -18.06 0.68
CA GLN A 230 11.18 -19.24 1.37
C GLN A 230 12.47 -19.81 0.74
N ASP A 231 12.82 -19.42 -0.49
CA ASP A 231 13.89 -20.08 -1.26
C ASP A 231 14.68 -19.17 -2.21
N PHE A 232 14.61 -17.84 -2.06
CA PHE A 232 15.41 -16.91 -2.86
C PHE A 232 16.92 -17.15 -2.70
N GLY A 233 17.68 -16.87 -3.77
CA GLY A 233 19.12 -17.10 -3.81
C GLY A 233 19.95 -16.04 -3.08
N GLY A 234 21.17 -16.41 -2.71
CA GLY A 234 22.15 -15.52 -2.07
C GLY A 234 22.15 -15.58 -0.54
N ALA A 235 23.24 -15.10 0.04
CA ALA A 235 23.45 -15.02 1.49
C ALA A 235 24.46 -13.91 1.82
N GLY A 236 24.62 -13.61 3.11
CA GLY A 236 25.49 -12.56 3.60
C GLY A 236 24.91 -11.17 3.30
N PHE A 237 23.60 -11.01 3.48
CA PHE A 237 22.93 -9.71 3.41
C PHE A 237 23.16 -8.93 4.71
N ASP A 238 23.44 -7.63 4.56
CA ASP A 238 23.55 -6.68 5.67
C ASP A 238 22.16 -6.20 6.11
N LEU A 239 21.24 -6.07 5.14
CA LEU A 239 19.86 -5.67 5.36
C LEU A 239 18.94 -6.57 4.51
N VAL A 240 17.88 -7.08 5.14
CA VAL A 240 16.73 -7.63 4.43
C VAL A 240 15.55 -6.72 4.72
N THR A 241 14.75 -6.40 3.71
CA THR A 241 13.53 -5.62 3.87
C THR A 241 12.31 -6.43 3.44
N ILE A 242 11.19 -6.23 4.12
CA ILE A 242 9.85 -6.67 3.68
C ILE A 242 8.93 -5.47 3.85
N PHE A 243 8.23 -5.08 2.79
CA PHE A 243 7.28 -3.97 2.81
C PHE A 243 5.86 -4.46 2.53
N ASP A 244 4.99 -4.39 3.54
CA ASP A 244 3.56 -4.70 3.47
C ASP A 244 3.25 -6.04 2.79
N ALA A 245 4.06 -7.07 3.08
CA ALA A 245 3.98 -8.36 2.39
C ALA A 245 4.02 -9.59 3.30
N LEU A 246 4.57 -9.54 4.52
CA LEU A 246 4.69 -10.74 5.35
C LEU A 246 3.31 -11.25 5.79
N HIS A 247 2.37 -10.35 6.05
CA HIS A 247 1.00 -10.70 6.44
C HIS A 247 0.20 -11.44 5.35
N ASP A 248 0.64 -11.34 4.09
CA ASP A 248 0.04 -11.98 2.90
C ASP A 248 0.67 -13.34 2.56
N MET A 249 1.81 -13.67 3.17
CA MET A 249 2.51 -14.92 2.85
C MET A 249 1.76 -16.13 3.39
N GLY A 250 1.74 -17.22 2.63
CA GLY A 250 1.20 -18.51 3.09
C GLY A 250 2.00 -19.12 4.22
N ASP A 251 3.33 -19.12 4.08
CA ASP A 251 4.29 -19.57 5.11
C ASP A 251 5.22 -18.43 5.55
N PRO A 252 4.75 -17.52 6.42
CA PRO A 252 5.55 -16.39 6.89
C PRO A 252 6.69 -16.83 7.82
N VAL A 253 6.51 -17.92 8.58
CA VAL A 253 7.57 -18.45 9.45
C VAL A 253 8.70 -19.06 8.60
N GLY A 254 8.37 -19.81 7.54
CA GLY A 254 9.35 -20.33 6.60
C GLY A 254 10.13 -19.23 5.87
N ALA A 255 9.44 -18.17 5.45
CA ALA A 255 10.06 -16.99 4.85
C ALA A 255 11.07 -16.33 5.80
N VAL A 256 10.65 -16.02 7.03
CA VAL A 256 11.51 -15.45 8.07
C VAL A 256 12.68 -16.37 8.39
N ARG A 257 12.47 -17.70 8.44
CA ARG A 257 13.55 -18.68 8.68
C ARG A 257 14.59 -18.69 7.57
N HIS A 258 14.17 -18.55 6.32
CA HIS A 258 15.08 -18.44 5.20
C HIS A 258 15.88 -17.13 5.27
N ILE A 259 15.20 -16.01 5.57
CA ILE A 259 15.83 -14.71 5.79
C ILE A 259 16.88 -14.77 6.90
N ALA A 260 16.58 -15.40 8.03
CA ALA A 260 17.51 -15.56 9.14
C ALA A 260 18.80 -16.29 8.73
N LYS A 261 18.72 -17.25 7.79
CA LYS A 261 19.89 -17.95 7.23
C LYS A 261 20.66 -17.12 6.20
N ALA A 262 19.97 -16.25 5.47
CA ALA A 262 20.55 -15.42 4.42
C ALA A 262 21.24 -14.16 4.98
N LEU A 263 20.86 -13.69 6.18
CA LEU A 263 21.47 -12.55 6.86
C LEU A 263 22.89 -12.86 7.35
N LYS A 264 23.73 -11.81 7.42
CA LYS A 264 24.95 -11.83 8.24
C LYS A 264 24.58 -11.92 9.74
N PRO A 265 25.49 -12.37 10.62
CA PRO A 265 25.25 -12.36 12.07
C PRO A 265 24.82 -10.98 12.62
N GLU A 266 25.42 -9.90 12.11
CA GLU A 266 25.09 -8.51 12.47
C GLU A 266 24.05 -7.87 11.52
N GLY A 267 23.45 -8.67 10.64
CA GLY A 267 22.47 -8.21 9.67
C GLY A 267 21.14 -7.85 10.32
N THR A 268 20.37 -6.99 9.66
CA THR A 268 19.07 -6.52 10.15
C THR A 268 17.95 -6.93 9.20
N LEU A 269 16.81 -7.35 9.74
CA LEU A 269 15.55 -7.38 9.02
C LEU A 269 14.74 -6.12 9.37
N MET A 270 14.40 -5.34 8.35
CA MET A 270 13.38 -4.30 8.42
C MET A 270 12.05 -4.86 7.94
N LEU A 271 11.06 -4.90 8.82
CA LEU A 271 9.71 -5.35 8.48
C LEU A 271 8.76 -4.16 8.59
N VAL A 272 8.19 -3.73 7.46
CA VAL A 272 7.14 -2.70 7.41
C VAL A 272 5.81 -3.40 7.19
N GLU A 273 4.86 -3.13 8.07
CA GLU A 273 3.55 -3.76 8.08
C GLU A 273 2.45 -2.72 8.33
N PRO A 274 1.19 -2.97 7.98
CA PRO A 274 0.11 -2.03 8.24
C PRO A 274 -0.03 -1.76 9.74
N MET A 275 -0.37 -0.51 10.09
CA MET A 275 -0.57 -0.11 11.48
C MET A 275 -1.73 -0.89 12.10
N ALA A 276 -1.46 -1.50 13.25
CA ALA A 276 -2.41 -2.31 14.01
C ALA A 276 -2.02 -2.35 15.50
N GLY A 277 -3.02 -2.26 16.37
CA GLY A 277 -2.95 -2.77 17.74
C GLY A 277 -3.00 -4.30 17.77
N ASP A 278 -2.78 -4.85 18.95
CA ASP A 278 -2.69 -6.31 19.17
C ASP A 278 -4.05 -6.97 19.44
N SER A 279 -5.12 -6.17 19.52
CA SER A 279 -6.47 -6.65 19.72
C SER A 279 -7.47 -6.04 18.75
N LEU A 280 -8.58 -6.76 18.50
CA LEU A 280 -9.66 -6.24 17.66
C LEU A 280 -10.17 -4.89 18.19
N ALA A 281 -10.32 -4.75 19.52
CA ALA A 281 -10.86 -3.55 20.14
C ALA A 281 -10.00 -2.30 19.87
N GLU A 282 -8.67 -2.43 19.87
CA GLU A 282 -7.74 -1.35 19.52
C GLU A 282 -7.88 -0.92 18.05
N ASN A 283 -8.30 -1.86 17.19
CA ASN A 283 -8.38 -1.68 15.75
C ASN A 283 -9.78 -1.28 15.25
N LEU A 284 -10.78 -1.11 16.12
CA LEU A 284 -12.11 -0.60 15.73
C LEU A 284 -12.09 0.92 15.56
N ASN A 285 -11.33 1.39 14.57
CA ASN A 285 -11.10 2.79 14.25
C ASN A 285 -11.09 2.99 12.70
N PRO A 286 -11.00 4.23 12.18
CA PRO A 286 -11.05 4.47 10.73
C PRO A 286 -9.94 3.78 9.92
N VAL A 287 -8.74 3.65 10.46
CA VAL A 287 -7.62 2.96 9.79
C VAL A 287 -7.88 1.44 9.78
N GLY A 288 -8.26 0.89 10.93
CA GLY A 288 -8.63 -0.53 11.02
C GLY A 288 -9.84 -0.90 10.16
N ARG A 289 -10.80 0.02 9.92
CA ARG A 289 -11.89 -0.18 8.94
C ARG A 289 -11.34 -0.49 7.55
N VAL A 290 -10.37 0.29 7.07
CA VAL A 290 -9.74 0.10 5.76
C VAL A 290 -8.95 -1.21 5.74
N PHE A 291 -8.08 -1.43 6.72
CA PHE A 291 -7.20 -2.61 6.72
C PHE A 291 -7.91 -3.92 7.05
N TYR A 292 -8.98 -3.95 7.85
CA TYR A 292 -9.81 -5.15 7.99
C TYR A 292 -10.58 -5.46 6.71
N ALA A 293 -11.09 -4.44 6.00
CA ALA A 293 -11.71 -4.64 4.71
C ALA A 293 -10.71 -5.24 3.71
N ALA A 294 -9.54 -4.61 3.56
CA ALA A 294 -8.43 -5.10 2.73
C ALA A 294 -8.00 -6.52 3.15
N SER A 295 -7.91 -6.79 4.46
CA SER A 295 -7.57 -8.10 4.98
C SER A 295 -8.56 -9.17 4.52
N ALA A 296 -9.86 -8.89 4.64
CA ALA A 296 -10.91 -9.83 4.27
C ALA A 296 -11.03 -10.07 2.76
N ASN A 297 -10.75 -9.05 1.93
CA ASN A 297 -10.94 -9.14 0.48
C ASN A 297 -9.65 -9.42 -0.31
N THR A 298 -8.47 -9.18 0.29
CA THR A 298 -7.18 -9.28 -0.38
C THR A 298 -6.23 -10.20 0.38
N CYS A 299 -5.80 -9.79 1.57
CA CYS A 299 -4.68 -10.40 2.28
C CYS A 299 -4.91 -11.85 2.72
N VAL A 300 -6.01 -12.08 3.45
CA VAL A 300 -6.35 -13.42 3.96
C VAL A 300 -6.60 -14.39 2.80
N PRO A 301 -7.42 -14.06 1.79
CA PRO A 301 -7.56 -14.93 0.63
C PRO A 301 -6.24 -15.18 -0.12
N ALA A 302 -5.34 -14.20 -0.22
CA ALA A 302 -4.05 -14.39 -0.86
C ALA A 302 -3.16 -15.39 -0.10
N SER A 303 -3.10 -15.27 1.22
CA SER A 303 -2.36 -16.20 2.08
C SER A 303 -2.97 -17.61 2.04
N LEU A 304 -4.29 -17.74 2.16
CA LEU A 304 -5.00 -19.03 2.08
C LEU A 304 -4.86 -19.73 0.72
N GLY A 305 -4.50 -18.98 -0.33
CA GLY A 305 -4.25 -19.52 -1.67
C GLY A 305 -2.84 -20.11 -1.83
N GLN A 306 -2.00 -20.01 -0.81
CA GLN A 306 -0.62 -20.48 -0.80
C GLN A 306 -0.45 -21.69 0.12
N GLU A 307 0.72 -22.30 0.07
CA GLU A 307 1.13 -23.35 0.98
C GLU A 307 1.11 -22.87 2.44
N VAL A 308 0.78 -23.75 3.38
CA VAL A 308 0.54 -23.48 4.83
C VAL A 308 -0.70 -22.62 5.10
N GLY A 309 -0.90 -21.51 4.37
CA GLY A 309 -2.10 -20.68 4.49
C GLY A 309 -2.28 -20.05 5.88
N ALA A 310 -1.19 -19.51 6.46
CA ALA A 310 -1.20 -18.99 7.82
C ALA A 310 -2.19 -17.85 8.07
N ALA A 311 -2.54 -17.09 7.02
CA ALA A 311 -3.59 -16.08 7.02
C ALA A 311 -3.50 -15.06 8.16
N LEU A 312 -2.32 -14.46 8.34
CA LEU A 312 -2.10 -13.42 9.36
C LEU A 312 -3.02 -12.21 9.12
N GLY A 313 -3.07 -11.73 7.87
CA GLY A 313 -3.89 -10.60 7.44
C GLY A 313 -3.34 -9.24 7.89
N ALA A 314 -3.81 -8.16 7.25
CA ALA A 314 -3.29 -6.80 7.40
C ALA A 314 -3.46 -6.17 8.81
N GLN A 315 -4.06 -6.87 9.77
CA GLN A 315 -4.26 -6.38 11.15
C GLN A 315 -3.69 -7.37 12.17
N ALA A 316 -2.56 -8.01 11.84
CA ALA A 316 -1.91 -9.01 12.68
C ALA A 316 -1.40 -8.45 14.03
N GLY A 317 -1.03 -7.16 14.08
CA GLY A 317 -0.46 -6.54 15.27
C GLY A 317 1.00 -6.96 15.52
N GLN A 318 1.70 -6.18 16.33
CA GLN A 318 3.12 -6.39 16.59
C GLN A 318 3.38 -7.67 17.38
N THR A 319 2.51 -8.03 18.33
CA THR A 319 2.67 -9.24 19.14
C THR A 319 2.72 -10.46 18.23
N LYS A 320 1.77 -10.58 17.29
CA LYS A 320 1.73 -11.71 16.36
C LYS A 320 2.91 -11.73 15.40
N LEU A 321 3.28 -10.58 14.84
CA LEU A 321 4.45 -10.46 13.98
C LEU A 321 5.74 -10.84 14.73
N THR A 322 5.86 -10.46 16.00
CA THR A 322 7.00 -10.83 16.86
C THR A 322 7.06 -12.34 17.10
N GLU A 323 5.92 -13.02 17.29
CA GLU A 323 5.87 -14.49 17.39
C GLU A 323 6.40 -15.16 16.12
N VAL A 324 5.98 -14.67 14.95
CA VAL A 324 6.43 -15.17 13.63
C VAL A 324 7.94 -14.96 13.47
N LEU A 325 8.43 -13.76 13.77
CA LEU A 325 9.85 -13.41 13.71
C LEU A 325 10.70 -14.30 14.62
N LYS A 326 10.27 -14.51 15.87
CA LYS A 326 10.94 -15.40 16.82
C LYS A 326 10.92 -16.87 16.38
N ALA A 327 9.79 -17.36 15.86
CA ALA A 327 9.67 -18.72 15.33
C ALA A 327 10.56 -18.96 14.09
N GLY A 328 10.90 -17.89 13.35
CA GLY A 328 11.83 -17.93 12.24
C GLY A 328 13.31 -17.78 12.64
N GLY A 329 13.62 -17.43 13.89
CA GLY A 329 14.99 -17.44 14.42
C GLY A 329 15.56 -16.08 14.85
N PHE A 330 14.75 -15.01 14.85
CA PHE A 330 15.17 -13.72 15.39
C PHE A 330 15.03 -13.66 16.92
N SER A 331 16.06 -13.25 17.65
CA SER A 331 15.98 -13.13 19.11
C SER A 331 15.52 -11.76 19.61
N LYS A 332 15.80 -10.69 18.84
CA LYS A 332 15.46 -9.31 19.18
C LYS A 332 14.50 -8.74 18.15
N VAL A 333 13.38 -8.22 18.60
CA VAL A 333 12.38 -7.53 17.77
C VAL A 333 11.93 -6.29 18.52
N ARG A 334 11.96 -5.12 17.86
CA ARG A 334 11.44 -3.86 18.41
C ARG A 334 10.68 -3.08 17.35
N ARG A 335 9.74 -2.23 17.78
CA ARG A 335 9.17 -1.18 16.93
C ARG A 335 10.20 -0.05 16.85
N ALA A 336 10.72 0.19 15.65
CA ALA A 336 11.74 1.21 15.41
C ALA A 336 11.12 2.59 15.23
N THR A 337 10.02 2.65 14.47
CA THR A 337 9.20 3.84 14.27
C THR A 337 7.82 3.43 13.76
N GLU A 338 6.94 4.40 13.56
CA GLU A 338 5.62 4.21 12.99
C GLU A 338 5.09 5.47 12.28
N THR A 339 4.10 5.25 11.43
CA THR A 339 3.24 6.27 10.87
C THR A 339 1.78 5.92 11.21
N PRO A 340 0.80 6.79 10.92
CA PRO A 340 -0.61 6.42 11.08
C PRO A 340 -1.04 5.18 10.30
N PHE A 341 -0.28 4.77 9.26
CA PHE A 341 -0.64 3.67 8.35
C PHE A 341 0.30 2.48 8.44
N ASN A 342 1.51 2.62 8.97
CA ASN A 342 2.50 1.53 9.03
C ASN A 342 3.23 1.48 10.36
N MET A 343 3.54 0.27 10.80
CA MET A 343 4.56 0.01 11.81
C MET A 343 5.86 -0.43 11.14
N VAL A 344 6.99 0.02 11.67
CA VAL A 344 8.33 -0.38 11.22
C VAL A 344 8.99 -1.16 12.34
N LEU A 345 9.23 -2.45 12.11
CA LEU A 345 9.90 -3.34 13.06
C LEU A 345 11.34 -3.58 12.63
N GLU A 346 12.25 -3.50 13.60
CA GLU A 346 13.63 -3.95 13.46
C GLU A 346 13.77 -5.33 14.13
N ALA A 347 14.27 -6.32 13.39
CA ALA A 347 14.56 -7.65 13.90
C ALA A 347 16.02 -8.04 13.68
N ARG A 348 16.64 -8.64 14.72
CA ARG A 348 18.02 -9.14 14.72
C ARG A 348 18.11 -10.56 15.28
N LEU A 349 19.09 -11.32 14.77
CA LEU A 349 19.38 -12.70 15.16
C LEU A 349 19.69 -12.81 16.65
#